data_AF-A0A2R6JUR3-F1
#
_entry.id   AF-A0A2R6JUR3-F1
#
_cell.length_a   1.000
_cell.length_b   1.000
_cell.length_c   1.000
_cell.angle_alpha   90.00
_cell.angle_beta   90.00
_cell.angle_gamma   90.00
#
_symmetry.space_group_name_H-M   'P 1'
#
loop_
_entity.id
_entity.type
_entity.pdbx_description
1 polymer ?
#
loop_
_entity_poly.entity_id
_entity_poly.type
_entity_poly.pdbx_seq_one_letter_code
_entity_poly.pdbx_strand_id
1 'polypeptide(L)' 'LAAELAAFAYDNSLYFSVVTFTTLGYGDSSPTGGLARLLASAEAVSDAFFAALFVFTLGRRVTR' A
#
# COMPACT_ATOMS: atom_id res chain seq x y z
N LEU A 1 7.18 15.37 22.56
CA LEU A 1 6.14 16.05 21.74
C LEU A 1 6.39 15.85 20.23
N ALA A 2 7.43 16.43 19.62
CA ALA A 2 7.69 16.27 18.18
C ALA A 2 7.91 14.81 17.74
N ALA A 3 8.63 14.01 18.55
CA ALA A 3 8.83 12.59 18.29
C ALA A 3 7.53 11.78 18.30
N GLU A 4 6.59 12.13 19.19
CA GLU A 4 5.30 11.43 19.27
C GLU A 4 4.39 11.80 18.10
N LEU A 5 4.40 13.05 17.66
CA LEU A 5 3.70 13.47 16.45
C LEU A 5 4.25 12.79 15.20
N ALA A 6 5.57 12.61 15.13
CA ALA A 6 6.22 11.88 14.04
C ALA A 6 5.85 10.39 14.05
N ALA A 7 5.80 9.76 15.23
CA ALA A 7 5.34 8.37 15.38
C ALA A 7 3.90 8.20 14.91
N PHE A 8 2.99 9.09 15.34
CA PHE A 8 1.59 9.06 14.89
C PHE A 8 1.45 9.25 13.37
N ALA A 9 2.23 10.15 12.78
CA ALA A 9 2.25 10.36 11.33
C ALA A 9 2.79 9.14 10.57
N TYR A 10 3.82 8.48 11.10
CA TYR A 10 4.38 7.25 10.53
C TYR A 10 3.35 6.11 10.58
N ASP A 11 2.69 5.90 11.72
CA ASP A 11 1.68 4.85 11.88
C ASP A 11 0.50 5.05 10.92
N ASN A 12 0.04 6.29 10.74
CA ASN A 12 -1.03 6.57 9.77
C ASN A 12 -0.58 6.34 8.31
N SER A 13 0.68 6.62 7.99
CA SER A 13 1.23 6.35 6.65
C SER A 13 1.37 4.85 6.38
N LEU A 14 1.78 4.05 7.38
CA LEU A 14 1.82 2.60 7.29
C LEU A 14 0.41 2.02 7.15
N TYR A 15 -0.55 2.52 7.92
CA TYR A 15 -1.94 2.12 7.83
C TYR A 15 -2.50 2.40 6.42
N PHE A 16 -2.28 3.59 5.87
CA PHE A 16 -2.66 3.93 4.50
C PHE A 16 -2.04 2.97 3.47
N SER A 17 -0.75 2.64 3.62
CA SER A 17 -0.05 1.70 2.76
C SER A 17 -0.68 0.31 2.80
N VAL A 18 -0.91 -0.24 4.00
CA VAL A 18 -1.56 -1.57 4.16
C VAL A 18 -2.96 -1.60 3.58
N VAL A 19 -3.78 -0.56 3.84
CA VAL A 19 -5.15 -0.46 3.32
C VAL A 19 -5.18 -0.32 1.80
N THR A 20 -4.18 0.36 1.21
CA THR A 20 -4.05 0.50 -0.24
C THR A 20 -3.56 -0.80 -0.87
N PHE A 21 -2.52 -1.44 -0.32
CA PHE A 21 -1.96 -2.71 -0.77
C PHE A 21 -2.98 -3.85 -0.73
N THR A 22 -3.86 -3.86 0.28
CA THR A 22 -4.95 -4.83 0.36
C THR A 22 -6.16 -4.46 -0.49
N THR A 23 -6.13 -3.34 -1.20
CA THR A 23 -7.22 -2.76 -1.99
C THR A 23 -8.51 -2.46 -1.19
N LEU A 24 -8.40 -2.38 0.15
CA LEU A 24 -9.54 -2.07 1.03
C LEU A 24 -10.05 -0.65 0.82
N GLY A 25 -9.12 0.32 0.77
CA GLY A 25 -9.41 1.71 0.42
C GLY A 25 -10.50 2.38 1.27
N TYR A 26 -10.42 2.34 2.60
CA TYR A 26 -11.44 2.94 3.49
C TYR A 26 -11.68 4.44 3.27
N GLY A 27 -10.71 5.17 2.69
CA GLY A 27 -10.86 6.58 2.34
C GLY A 27 -10.76 7.55 3.52
N ASP A 28 -10.38 7.06 4.69
CA ASP A 28 -10.09 7.81 5.91
C ASP A 28 -8.76 8.58 5.84
N SER A 29 -7.78 8.01 5.13
CA SER A 29 -6.51 8.67 4.81
C SER A 29 -6.35 8.85 3.30
N SER A 30 -5.98 10.06 2.89
CA SER A 30 -5.73 10.39 1.48
C SER A 30 -4.40 11.12 1.34
N PRO A 31 -3.58 10.81 0.32
CA PRO A 31 -2.30 11.47 0.10
C PRO A 31 -2.51 12.95 -0.27
N THR A 32 -2.27 13.84 0.69
CA THR A 32 -2.34 15.30 0.49
C THR A 32 -0.98 15.83 0.07
N GLY A 33 -0.75 15.93 -1.24
CA GLY A 33 0.47 16.50 -1.83
C GLY A 33 0.90 15.80 -3.11
N GLY A 34 1.59 16.52 -4.01
CA GLY A 34 2.01 15.98 -5.31
C GLY A 34 2.89 14.74 -5.17
N LEU A 35 3.89 14.79 -4.27
CA LEU A 35 4.78 13.66 -3.99
C LEU A 35 4.05 12.47 -3.34
N ALA A 36 3.17 12.74 -2.37
CA ALA A 36 2.40 11.67 -1.72
C ALA A 36 1.48 10.94 -2.71
N ARG A 37 0.85 11.66 -3.64
CA ARG A 37 0.01 11.07 -4.70
C ARG A 37 0.83 10.22 -5.67
N LEU A 38 2.03 10.68 -6.03
CA LEU A 38 2.95 9.89 -6.86
C LEU A 38 3.38 8.61 -6.16
N LEU A 39 3.76 8.68 -4.88
CA LEU A 39 4.14 7.51 -4.09
C LEU A 39 2.97 6.52 -3.95
N ALA A 40 1.77 7.00 -3.59
CA ALA A 40 0.58 6.16 -3.50
C ALA A 40 0.22 5.51 -4.86
N SER A 41 0.39 6.23 -5.96
CA SER A 41 0.16 5.67 -7.30
C SER A 41 1.20 4.61 -7.68
N ALA A 42 2.47 4.83 -7.34
CA ALA A 42 3.55 3.87 -7.59
C ALA A 42 3.38 2.60 -6.74
N GLU A 43 2.93 2.77 -5.50
CA GLU A 43 2.57 1.67 -4.60
C GLU A 43 1.43 0.84 -5.20
N ALA A 44 0.34 1.46 -5.64
CA ALA A 44 -0.80 0.77 -6.25
C ALA A 44 -0.42 -0.02 -7.52
N VAL A 45 0.48 0.52 -8.35
CA VAL A 45 1.01 -0.21 -9.53
C VAL A 45 1.88 -1.40 -9.11
N SER A 46 2.69 -1.22 -8.07
CA SER A 46 3.56 -2.28 -7.55
C SER A 46 2.73 -3.44 -6.98
N ASP A 47 1.65 -3.14 -6.24
CA ASP A 47 0.72 -4.12 -5.72
C ASP A 47 0.14 -5.02 -6.83
N ALA A 48 -0.38 -4.43 -7.91
CA ALA A 48 -0.92 -5.19 -9.04
C ALA A 48 0.11 -6.17 -9.63
N PHE A 49 1.38 -5.76 -9.71
CA PHE A 49 2.47 -6.63 -10.17
C PHE A 49 2.73 -7.78 -9.19
N PHE A 50 2.80 -7.51 -7.88
CA PHE A 50 2.98 -8.53 -6.86
C PHE A 50 1.82 -9.52 -6.81
N ALA A 51 0.57 -9.05 -6.87
CA ALA A 51 -0.62 -9.89 -6.91
C ALA A 51 -0.60 -10.83 -8.14
N ALA A 52 -0.25 -10.31 -9.32
CA ALA A 52 -0.13 -11.12 -10.53
C ALA A 52 0.96 -12.19 -10.42
N LEU A 53 2.14 -11.85 -9.90
CA LEU A 53 3.22 -12.82 -9.67
C LEU A 53 2.83 -13.87 -8.62
N PHE A 54 2.18 -13.46 -7.53
CA PHE A 54 1.71 -14.36 -6.49
C PHE A 54 0.71 -15.37 -7.05
N VAL A 55 -0.29 -14.91 -7.79
CA VAL A 55 -1.28 -15.78 -8.45
C VAL A 55 -0.62 -16.70 -9.48
N PHE A 56 0.29 -16.18 -10.31
CA PHE A 56 1.01 -16.99 -11.31
C PHE A 56 1.85 -18.09 -10.67
N THR A 57 2.60 -17.76 -9.61
CA THR A 57 3.45 -18.73 -8.91
C THR A 57 2.64 -19.79 -8.18
N LEU A 58 1.54 -19.42 -7.51
CA LEU A 58 0.61 -20.36 -6.89
C LEU A 58 -0.11 -21.23 -7.92
N GLY A 59 -0.58 -20.64 -9.03
CA GLY A 59 -1.21 -21.39 -10.11
C GLY A 59 -0.29 -22.47 -10.68
N ARG A 60 0.99 -22.13 -10.90
CA ARG A 60 2.00 -23.11 -11.33
C ARG A 60 2.29 -24.21 -10.32
N ARG A 61 2.01 -24.01 -9.03
CA ARG A 61 2.16 -25.03 -7.99
C ARG A 61 0.97 -25.98 -7.95
N VAL A 62 -0.25 -25.48 -8.17
CA VAL A 62 -1.49 -26.28 -8.10
C VAL A 62 -1.67 -27.18 -9.33
N THR A 63 -1.17 -26.77 -10.50
CA THR A 63 -1.22 -27.60 -11.72
C THR A 63 -0.12 -28.69 -11.78
N ARG A 64 0.81 -28.72 -10.82
CA ARG A 64 1.77 -29.81 -10.65
C ARG A 64 1.20 -30.92 -9.80
#